data_AF-A0A1R0H6B4-F1
#
_entry.id   AF-A0A1R0H6B4-F1
#
_cell.length_a   1.000
_cell.length_b   1.000
_cell.length_c   1.000
_cell.angle_alpha   90.00
_cell.angle_beta   90.00
_cell.angle_gamma   90.00
#
_symmetry.space_group_name_H-M   'P 1'
#
loop_
_entity.id
_entity.type
_entity.pdbx_description
1 polymer ?
#
loop_
_entity_poly.entity_id
_entity_poly.type
_entity_poly.pdbx_seq_one_letter_code
_entity_poly.pdbx_strand_id
1 'polypeptide(L)' 'MDVGASQTVAFYDKCCQTEEDPEIISKFLDNSLLVPPLNFGMVAPGIYRSGFPNLRNHNFLLSLGLKKIM' A
#
# COMPACT_ATOMS: atom_id res chain seq x y z
N MET A 1 -5.24 -11.14 44.68
CA MET A 1 -5.25 -12.35 43.84
C MET A 1 -6.19 -12.07 42.69
N ASP A 2 -5.69 -12.33 41.49
CA ASP A 2 -6.40 -12.40 40.21
C ASP A 2 -7.04 -11.13 39.62
N VAL A 3 -6.44 -10.62 38.53
CA VAL A 3 -7.14 -10.25 37.29
C VAL A 3 -6.09 -10.20 36.17
N GLY A 4 -5.87 -11.33 35.49
CA GLY A 4 -4.84 -11.41 34.45
C GLY A 4 -5.05 -12.53 33.46
N ALA A 5 -6.16 -12.53 32.70
CA ALA A 5 -6.33 -13.48 31.60
C ALA A 5 -7.35 -13.11 30.49
N SER A 6 -7.87 -11.88 30.42
CA SER A 6 -9.05 -11.63 29.56
C SER A 6 -8.81 -10.87 28.24
N GLN A 7 -7.59 -10.39 27.95
CA GLN A 7 -7.35 -9.53 26.78
C GLN A 7 -6.55 -10.18 25.64
N THR A 8 -5.76 -11.21 25.91
CA THR A 8 -4.96 -11.88 24.87
C THR A 8 -5.75 -12.90 24.05
N VAL A 9 -6.81 -13.49 24.61
CA VAL A 9 -7.65 -14.48 23.91
C VAL A 9 -8.59 -13.84 22.87
N ALA A 10 -9.04 -12.60 23.10
CA ALA A 10 -9.95 -11.90 22.19
C ALA A 10 -9.28 -11.43 20.87
N PHE A 11 -7.95 -11.38 20.82
CA PHE A 11 -7.22 -11.09 19.58
C PHE A 11 -7.13 -12.31 18.64
N TYR A 12 -7.06 -13.53 19.20
CA TYR A 12 -6.99 -14.76 18.40
C TYR A 12 -8.37 -15.31 18.02
N ASP A 13 -9.42 -15.05 18.81
CA ASP A 13 -10.78 -15.53 18.49
C ASP A 13 -11.49 -14.73 17.39
N LYS A 14 -10.91 -13.61 16.93
CA LYS A 14 -11.38 -12.91 15.72
C LYS A 14 -10.78 -13.53 14.45
N CYS A 15 -10.51 -14.83 14.46
CA CYS A 15 -10.04 -15.60 13.31
C CYS A 15 -11.19 -16.19 12.48
N CYS A 16 -12.45 -15.94 12.83
CA CYS A 16 -13.59 -16.47 12.10
C CYS A 16 -14.41 -15.30 11.52
N GLN A 17 -14.43 -15.22 10.18
CA GLN A 17 -15.14 -14.25 9.33
C GLN A 17 -14.27 -13.09 8.83
N THR A 18 -13.41 -13.40 7.88
CA THR A 18 -13.54 -12.71 6.59
C THR A 18 -13.56 -13.79 5.51
N GLU A 19 -14.75 -14.01 4.94
CA GLU A 19 -14.85 -14.57 3.60
C GLU A 19 -14.25 -13.49 2.69
N GLU A 20 -12.93 -13.49 2.56
CA GLU A 20 -12.22 -12.50 1.78
C GLU A 20 -12.53 -12.78 0.31
N ASP A 21 -13.46 -12.02 -0.24
CA ASP A 21 -13.70 -11.98 -1.67
C ASP A 21 -12.33 -11.76 -2.37
N PRO A 22 -11.88 -12.70 -3.23
CA PRO A 22 -10.61 -12.57 -3.92
C PRO A 22 -10.52 -11.28 -4.75
N GLU A 23 -11.66 -10.69 -5.13
CA GLU A 23 -11.73 -9.40 -5.79
C GLU A 23 -11.38 -8.22 -4.83
N ILE A 24 -11.72 -8.34 -3.55
CA ILE A 24 -11.32 -7.38 -2.50
C ILE A 24 -9.83 -7.51 -2.18
N ILE A 25 -9.31 -8.73 -2.00
CA ILE A 25 -7.88 -8.95 -1.74
C ILE A 25 -7.05 -8.42 -2.91
N SER A 26 -7.40 -8.78 -4.13
CA SER A 26 -6.66 -8.34 -5.32
C SER A 26 -6.69 -6.82 -5.46
N LYS A 27 -7.83 -6.18 -5.22
CA LYS A 27 -7.94 -4.73 -5.24
C LYS A 27 -7.14 -4.04 -4.14
N PHE A 28 -7.10 -4.60 -2.93
CA PHE A 28 -6.26 -4.10 -1.85
C PHE A 28 -4.77 -4.28 -2.17
N LEU A 29 -4.40 -5.43 -2.73
CA LEU A 29 -3.03 -5.72 -3.17
C LEU A 29 -2.62 -4.74 -4.27
N ASP A 30 -3.45 -4.54 -5.30
CA ASP A 30 -3.21 -3.56 -6.36
C ASP A 30 -3.07 -2.14 -5.83
N ASN A 31 -3.86 -1.76 -4.82
CA ASN A 31 -3.74 -0.45 -4.18
C ASN A 31 -2.48 -0.31 -3.32
N SER A 32 -1.97 -1.41 -2.78
CA SER A 32 -0.75 -1.41 -1.95
C SER A 32 0.54 -1.62 -2.76
N LEU A 33 0.45 -2.13 -3.98
CA LEU A 33 1.60 -2.31 -4.87
C LEU A 33 2.07 -0.95 -5.41
N LEU A 34 3.30 -0.59 -5.05
CA LEU A 34 3.97 0.61 -5.55
C LEU A 34 4.83 0.27 -6.76
N VAL A 35 4.25 0.40 -7.96
CA VAL A 35 4.95 0.13 -9.22
C VAL A 35 5.54 1.43 -9.78
N PRO A 36 6.86 1.52 -10.05
CA PRO A 36 7.43 2.71 -10.68
C PRO A 36 7.01 2.83 -12.15
N PRO A 37 6.92 4.05 -12.71
CA PRO A 37 6.73 4.25 -14.14
C PRO A 37 7.93 3.76 -14.97
N LEU A 38 7.74 3.63 -16.29
CA LEU A 38 8.82 3.29 -17.22
C LEU A 38 9.97 4.31 -17.11
N ASN A 39 11.22 3.84 -17.15
CA ASN A 39 12.42 4.69 -17.09
C ASN A 39 12.47 5.63 -15.88
N PHE A 40 11.79 5.28 -14.78
CA PHE A 40 11.81 6.05 -13.56
C PHE A 40 13.21 6.07 -12.93
N GLY A 41 13.67 7.25 -12.52
CA GLY A 41 14.93 7.42 -11.81
C GLY A 41 15.06 8.79 -11.17
N MET A 42 15.82 8.87 -10.08
CA MET A 42 16.19 10.14 -9.46
C MET A 42 17.36 10.76 -10.24
N VAL A 43 17.26 12.04 -10.61
CA VAL A 43 18.34 12.78 -11.27
C VAL A 43 19.07 13.73 -10.33
N ALA A 44 18.37 14.20 -9.30
CA ALA A 44 18.89 15.00 -8.20
C ALA A 44 17.97 14.80 -6.98
N PRO A 45 18.39 15.16 -5.75
CA PRO A 45 17.55 15.00 -4.57
C PRO A 45 16.16 15.65 -4.74
N GLY A 46 15.11 14.84 -4.67
CA GLY A 46 13.72 15.28 -4.86
C GLY A 46 13.30 15.58 -6.30
N ILE A 47 14.19 15.36 -7.29
CA ILE A 47 13.93 15.54 -8.72
C ILE A 47 14.01 14.18 -9.42
N TYR A 48 12.92 13.79 -10.05
CA TYR A 48 12.77 12.50 -10.71
C TYR A 48 12.48 12.71 -12.20
N ARG A 49 12.85 11.71 -13.00
CA ARG A 49 12.45 11.58 -14.39
C ARG A 49 11.73 10.25 -14.58
N SER A 50 10.85 10.18 -15.58
CA SER A 50 10.21 8.96 -16.03
C SER A 50 9.71 9.10 -17.46
N GLY A 51 9.21 8.00 -18.03
CA GLY A 51 8.26 8.03 -19.14
C GLY A 51 6.87 8.49 -18.67
N PHE A 52 5.91 8.49 -19.60
CA PHE A 52 4.53 8.89 -19.31
C PHE A 52 3.87 7.93 -18.30
N PRO A 53 3.25 8.43 -17.23
CA PRO A 53 2.62 7.59 -16.22
C PRO A 53 1.36 6.89 -16.74
N ASN A 54 0.96 5.81 -16.07
CA ASN A 54 -0.32 5.14 -16.24
C ASN A 54 -0.92 4.78 -14.87
N LEU A 55 -2.20 4.40 -14.83
CA LEU A 55 -2.92 4.18 -13.56
C LEU A 55 -2.17 3.28 -12.55
N ARG A 56 -1.44 2.26 -13.02
CA ARG A 56 -0.74 1.31 -12.13
C ARG A 56 0.41 1.95 -11.34
N ASN A 57 0.95 3.07 -11.78
CA ASN A 57 2.06 3.74 -11.11
C ASN A 57 1.64 5.01 -10.34
N HIS A 58 0.35 5.35 -10.30
CA HIS A 58 -0.12 6.54 -9.59
C HIS A 58 0.15 6.46 -8.08
N ASN A 59 -0.09 5.31 -7.44
CA ASN A 59 0.17 5.13 -6.01
C ASN A 59 1.67 5.29 -5.68
N PHE A 60 2.55 4.79 -6.57
CA PHE A 60 3.99 5.03 -6.46
C PHE A 60 4.33 6.52 -6.53
N LEU A 61 3.79 7.26 -7.50
CA LEU A 61 4.05 8.70 -7.63
C LEU A 61 3.50 9.51 -6.43
N LEU A 62 2.33 9.14 -5.91
CA LEU A 62 1.77 9.75 -4.70
C LEU A 62 2.65 9.51 -3.47
N SER A 63 3.22 8.30 -3.35
CA SER A 63 4.09 7.94 -2.23
C SER A 63 5.38 8.78 -2.16
N LEU A 64 5.80 9.38 -3.28
CA LEU A 64 6.97 10.26 -3.35
C LEU A 64 6.73 11.66 -2.77
N GLY A 65 5.46 12.05 -2.52
CA GLY A 65 5.13 13.39 -2.03
C GLY A 65 5.48 14.51 -3.01
N LEU A 66 5.33 14.26 -4.32
CA LEU A 66 5.67 15.22 -5.36
C LEU A 66 4.81 16.48 -5.27
N LYS A 67 5.44 17.66 -5.34
CA LYS A 67 4.73 18.95 -5.35
C LYS A 67 4.17 19.32 -6.72
N LYS A 68 4.79 18.82 -7.79
CA LYS A 68 4.45 19.14 -9.18
C LYS A 68 4.95 18.04 -10.13
N ILE A 69 4.19 17.78 -11.19
CA ILE A 69 4.60 17.00 -12.37
C ILE A 69 4.59 17.97 -13.55
N MET A 70 5.59 17.88 -14.43
CA MET A 70 5.77 18.76 -15.60
C MET A 70 5.71 17.99 -16.90
#